data_AF-A0A1J5L0R6-F1
#
_entry.id   AF-A0A1J5L0R6-F1
#
_cell.length_a   1.000
_cell.length_b   1.000
_cell.length_c   1.000
_cell.angle_alpha   90.00
_cell.angle_beta   90.00
_cell.angle_gamma   90.00
#
_symmetry.space_group_name_H-M   'P 1'
#
loop_
_entity.id
_entity.type
_entity.pdbx_description
1 polymer ?
#
loop_
_entity_poly.entity_id
_entity_poly.type
_entity_poly.pdbx_seq_one_letter_code
_entity_poly.pdbx_strand_id
1 'polypeptide(L)'
;MRACVLLIGLASLAVGLAACTAPVDPRHLDVALTRSGAGYDVSGRYGPGWSEGDVRGEVERRCRAQSLNLRRFVSLQYAEGRGTGFSAYCGRSG
;
A
#
# COMPACT_ATOMS: atom_id res chain seq x y z
N MET A 1 -5.37 27.16 13.20
CA MET A 1 -5.26 28.10 12.07
C MET A 1 -3.98 27.76 11.32
N ARG A 2 -4.04 27.05 10.19
CA ARG A 2 -2.85 26.71 9.38
C ARG A 2 -2.97 27.45 8.06
N ALA A 3 -2.00 28.31 7.79
CA ALA A 3 -1.95 29.18 6.63
C ALA A 3 -1.62 28.37 5.38
N CYS A 4 -2.54 28.36 4.41
CA CYS A 4 -2.21 28.07 3.02
C CYS A 4 -1.63 29.34 2.42
N VAL A 5 -0.31 29.43 2.30
CA VAL A 5 0.33 30.49 1.52
C VAL A 5 0.16 30.14 0.05
N LEU A 6 -0.70 30.90 -0.63
CA LEU A 6 -1.03 30.75 -2.04
C LEU A 6 -0.03 31.60 -2.84
N LEU A 7 1.11 31.01 -3.23
CA LEU A 7 2.05 31.65 -4.15
C LEU A 7 1.61 31.39 -5.59
N ILE A 8 0.84 32.34 -6.12
CA ILE A 8 0.52 32.43 -7.55
C ILE A 8 1.79 32.91 -8.25
N GLY A 9 2.51 31.99 -8.90
CA GLY A 9 3.67 32.29 -9.72
C GLY A 9 3.69 31.36 -10.92
N LEU A 10 3.28 31.89 -12.08
CA LEU A 10 3.36 31.21 -13.37
C LEU A 10 4.79 30.76 -13.64
N ALA A 11 5.02 29.46 -13.81
CA ALA A 11 5.86 28.89 -14.86
C ALA A 11 6.05 27.38 -14.64
N SER A 12 5.95 26.65 -15.75
CA SER A 12 6.61 25.37 -15.98
C SER A 12 5.92 24.11 -15.46
N LEU A 13 5.76 23.19 -16.42
CA LEU A 13 5.28 21.82 -16.29
C LEU A 13 6.13 21.02 -15.29
N ALA A 14 5.93 21.25 -14.01
CA ALA A 14 6.15 20.23 -13.01
C ALA A 14 4.75 19.80 -12.58
N VAL A 15 4.30 18.65 -13.10
CA VAL A 15 3.37 17.79 -12.37
C VAL A 15 4.12 17.37 -11.11
N GLY A 16 4.27 18.31 -10.18
CA GLY A 16 4.73 18.07 -8.85
C GLY A 16 3.68 17.17 -8.25
N LEU A 17 4.09 15.96 -7.89
CA LEU A 17 3.34 15.06 -7.04
C LEU A 17 3.09 15.76 -5.71
N ALA A 18 2.18 16.72 -5.68
CA ALA A 18 1.46 17.10 -4.48
C ALA A 18 0.41 16.01 -4.24
N ALA A 19 0.91 14.79 -4.02
CA ALA A 19 0.15 13.78 -3.32
C ALA A 19 0.03 14.32 -1.89
N CYS A 20 -0.98 15.16 -1.67
CA CYS A 20 -1.59 15.32 -0.36
C CYS A 20 -2.18 13.95 -0.01
N THR A 21 -1.32 12.99 0.33
CA THR A 21 -1.72 11.73 0.91
C THR A 21 -2.28 12.11 2.26
N ALA A 22 -3.61 12.24 2.32
CA ALA A 22 -4.32 12.18 3.59
C ALA A 22 -3.73 10.97 4.35
N PRO A 23 -3.41 11.11 5.65
CA PRO A 23 -2.91 9.97 6.42
C PRO A 23 -3.93 8.85 6.31
N VAL A 24 -3.57 7.81 5.56
CA VAL A 24 -4.46 6.70 5.29
C VAL A 24 -4.66 5.98 6.62
N ASP A 25 -5.92 5.87 7.07
CA ASP A 25 -6.22 5.27 8.38
C ASP A 25 -5.78 3.80 8.37
N PRO A 26 -4.79 3.41 9.21
CA PRO A 26 -4.29 2.04 9.29
C PRO A 26 -5.36 1.03 9.68
N ARG A 27 -6.48 1.47 10.29
CA ARG A 27 -7.58 0.60 10.71
C ARG A 27 -8.33 -0.05 9.56
N HIS A 28 -8.16 0.44 8.34
CA HIS A 28 -8.79 -0.13 7.14
C HIS A 28 -7.84 -0.99 6.31
N LEU A 29 -6.64 -1.31 6.83
CA LEU A 29 -5.72 -2.25 6.22
C LEU A 29 -5.41 -3.39 7.19
N ASP A 30 -6.00 -4.54 6.90
CA ASP A 30 -5.67 -5.79 7.57
C ASP A 30 -4.61 -6.53 6.76
N VAL A 31 -3.49 -6.86 7.40
CA VAL A 31 -2.41 -7.65 6.78
C VAL A 31 -1.97 -8.74 7.75
N ALA A 32 -2.16 -9.99 7.33
CA ALA A 32 -1.65 -11.17 8.02
C ALA A 32 -0.41 -11.69 7.28
N LEU A 33 0.66 -11.99 8.04
CA LEU A 33 1.84 -12.66 7.53
C LEU A 33 1.85 -14.10 8.06
N THR A 34 1.88 -15.06 7.15
CA THR A 34 1.92 -16.49 7.48
C THR A 34 3.18 -17.09 6.89
N ARG A 35 3.98 -17.79 7.70
CA ARG A 35 5.21 -18.42 7.24
C ARG A 35 4.89 -19.52 6.22
N SER A 36 5.59 -19.50 5.08
CA SER A 36 5.35 -20.41 3.96
C SER A 36 6.68 -20.82 3.32
N GLY A 37 7.16 -22.00 3.70
CA GLY A 37 8.48 -22.50 3.30
C GLY A 37 9.61 -21.54 3.67
N ALA A 38 10.38 -21.09 2.66
CA ALA A 38 11.47 -20.13 2.81
C ALA A 38 11.01 -18.65 2.76
N GLY A 39 9.71 -18.38 2.77
CA GLY A 39 9.13 -17.04 2.66
C GLY A 39 7.89 -16.86 3.54
N TYR A 40 7.05 -15.89 3.18
CA TYR A 40 5.79 -15.60 3.84
C TYR A 40 4.68 -15.38 2.81
N ASP A 41 3.55 -16.05 3.01
CA ASP A 41 2.30 -15.66 2.38
C ASP A 41 1.73 -14.48 3.17
N VAL A 42 1.33 -13.44 2.44
CA VAL A 42 0.75 -12.22 2.98
C VAL A 42 -0.64 -12.08 2.41
N SER A 43 -1.66 -12.07 3.26
CA SER A 43 -3.03 -11.86 2.79
C SER A 43 -3.75 -10.89 3.69
N GLY A 44 -4.79 -10.28 3.15
CA GLY A 44 -5.42 -9.18 3.84
C GLY A 44 -6.56 -8.56 3.08
N ARG A 45 -7.05 -7.46 3.62
CA ARG A 45 -8.14 -6.68 3.04
C ARG A 45 -7.86 -5.20 3.22
N TYR A 46 -8.31 -4.42 2.25
CA TYR A 46 -8.23 -2.96 2.30
C TYR A 46 -9.58 -2.32 1.95
N GLY A 47 -9.93 -1.29 2.72
CA GLY A 47 -11.17 -0.54 2.59
C GLY A 47 -11.01 0.78 1.81
N PRO A 48 -12.07 1.60 1.76
CA PRO A 48 -12.04 2.92 1.14
C PRO A 48 -10.88 3.78 1.63
N GLY A 49 -10.22 4.51 0.72
CA GLY A 49 -9.05 5.34 1.02
C GLY A 49 -7.70 4.65 0.80
N TRP A 50 -7.68 3.33 0.57
CA TRP A 50 -6.49 2.59 0.15
C TRP A 50 -6.55 2.28 -1.35
N SER A 51 -5.49 2.63 -2.08
CA SER A 51 -5.30 2.13 -3.45
C SER A 51 -4.51 0.82 -3.45
N GLU A 52 -4.61 0.04 -4.53
CA GLU A 52 -3.77 -1.14 -4.72
C GLU A 52 -2.27 -0.79 -4.62
N GLY A 53 -1.86 0.38 -5.12
CA GLY A 53 -0.48 0.86 -5.04
C GLY A 53 -0.01 1.10 -3.61
N ASP A 54 -0.87 1.69 -2.77
CA ASP A 54 -0.56 1.94 -1.35
C ASP A 54 -0.40 0.63 -0.59
N VAL A 55 -1.33 -0.32 -0.83
CA VAL A 55 -1.31 -1.64 -0.21
C VAL A 55 -0.09 -2.43 -0.65
N ARG A 56 0.23 -2.42 -1.96
CA ARG A 56 1.43 -3.07 -2.48
C ARG A 56 2.70 -2.48 -1.86
N GLY A 57 2.80 -1.15 -1.77
CA GLY A 57 3.92 -0.48 -1.14
C GLY A 57 4.08 -0.81 0.35
N GLU A 58 2.97 -0.95 1.08
CA GLU A 58 2.99 -1.40 2.48
C GLU A 58 3.41 -2.86 2.62
N VAL A 59 2.90 -3.75 1.77
CA VAL A 59 3.32 -5.15 1.74
C VAL A 59 4.80 -5.28 1.38
N GLU A 60 5.31 -4.49 0.43
CA GLU A 60 6.73 -4.42 0.11
C GLU A 60 7.58 -4.01 1.33
N ARG A 61 7.17 -2.98 2.08
CA ARG A 61 7.85 -2.57 3.32
C ARG A 61 7.91 -3.72 4.33
N ARG A 62 6.81 -4.47 4.49
CA ARG A 62 6.74 -5.62 5.40
C ARG A 62 7.60 -6.79 4.94
N CYS A 63 7.64 -7.10 3.65
CA CYS A 63 8.56 -8.11 3.12
C CYS A 63 10.02 -7.70 3.42
N ARG A 64 10.37 -6.43 3.20
CA ARG A 64 11.72 -5.92 3.46
C ARG A 64 12.10 -5.94 4.93
N ALA A 65 11.14 -5.70 5.84
CA ALA A 65 11.36 -5.87 7.28
C ALA A 65 11.74 -7.32 7.66
N GLN A 66 11.36 -8.30 6.83
CA GLN A 66 11.76 -9.71 6.96
C GLN A 66 13.00 -10.07 6.13
N SER A 67 13.73 -9.10 5.58
CA SER A 67 14.85 -9.31 4.64
C SER A 67 14.45 -10.11 3.39
N LEU A 68 13.20 -9.95 2.94
CA LEU A 68 12.65 -10.58 1.74
C LEU A 68 12.15 -9.52 0.76
N ASN A 69 11.84 -9.95 -0.46
CA ASN A 69 11.24 -9.10 -1.48
C ASN A 69 9.84 -9.57 -1.82
N LEU A 70 8.97 -8.62 -2.21
CA LEU A 70 7.66 -8.94 -2.76
C LEU A 70 7.87 -9.64 -4.11
N ARG A 71 7.38 -10.86 -4.24
CA ARG A 71 7.51 -11.68 -5.45
C ARG A 71 6.22 -11.75 -6.25
N ARG A 72 5.09 -11.70 -5.55
CA ARG A 72 3.76 -11.76 -6.14
C ARG A 72 2.82 -10.89 -5.33
N PHE A 73 1.93 -10.18 -6.01
CA PHE A 73 0.81 -9.47 -5.41
C PHE A 73 -0.39 -9.64 -6.33
N VAL A 74 -1.54 -9.96 -5.76
CA VAL A 74 -2.81 -10.16 -6.47
C VAL A 74 -3.91 -9.50 -5.66
N SER A 75 -4.62 -8.56 -6.27
CA SER A 75 -5.88 -8.06 -5.73
C SER A 75 -6.99 -9.08 -5.99
N LEU A 76 -7.75 -9.37 -4.95
CA LEU A 76 -8.95 -10.19 -5.01
C LEU A 76 -10.18 -9.29 -5.19
N GLN A 77 -11.29 -9.90 -5.60
CA GLN A 77 -12.52 -9.16 -5.86
C GLN A 77 -13.02 -8.42 -4.61
N TYR A 78 -13.57 -7.21 -4.81
CA TYR A 78 -14.22 -6.45 -3.76
C TYR A 78 -15.44 -7.21 -3.24
N ALA A 79 -15.56 -7.28 -1.91
CA ALA A 79 -16.75 -7.79 -1.25
C ALA A 79 -17.39 -6.66 -0.43
N GLU A 80 -18.68 -6.41 -0.69
CA GLU A 80 -19.45 -5.41 0.04
C GLU A 80 -19.40 -5.69 1.55
N GLY A 81 -19.14 -4.65 2.35
CA GLY A 81 -18.96 -4.76 3.80
C GLY A 81 -17.63 -5.36 4.27
N ARG A 82 -16.78 -5.89 3.39
CA ARG A 82 -15.47 -6.48 3.73
C ARG A 82 -14.28 -5.86 3.00
N GLY A 83 -14.51 -5.01 1.99
CA GLY A 83 -13.44 -4.36 1.21
C GLY A 83 -12.81 -5.28 0.16
N THR A 84 -11.74 -4.78 -0.46
CA THR A 84 -10.96 -5.50 -1.48
C THR A 84 -9.96 -6.41 -0.81
N GLY A 85 -10.01 -7.70 -1.12
CA GLY A 85 -9.02 -8.66 -0.61
C GLY A 85 -7.71 -8.55 -1.38
N PHE A 86 -6.63 -9.05 -0.81
CA PHE A 86 -5.39 -9.28 -1.54
C PHE A 86 -4.65 -10.51 -1.03
N SER A 87 -3.81 -11.06 -1.90
CA SER A 87 -2.86 -12.10 -1.58
C SER A 87 -1.51 -11.76 -2.21
N ALA A 88 -0.44 -12.00 -1.47
CA ALA A 88 0.91 -11.67 -1.84
C ALA A 88 1.89 -12.70 -1.27
N TYR A 89 3.08 -12.77 -1.85
CA TYR A 89 4.14 -13.65 -1.39
C TYR A 89 5.45 -12.87 -1.24
N CYS A 90 6.01 -12.89 -0.03
CA CYS A 90 7.36 -12.44 0.25
C CYS A 90 8.33 -13.62 0.13
N GLY A 91 9.36 -13.48 -0.69
CA GLY A 91 10.37 -14.51 -0.87
C GLY A 91 11.75 -13.91 -1.12
N ARG A 92 12.79 -14.75 -1.07
CA ARG A 92 14.15 -14.33 -1.41
C ARG A 92 14.18 -13.95 -2.90
N SER A 93 14.96 -12.93 -3.24
CA SER A 93 15.27 -12.68 -4.65
C SER A 93 16.06 -13.88 -5.16
N GLY A 94 15.45 -14.66 -6.05
CA GLY A 94 16.14 -15.70 -6.81
C GLY A 94 17.09 -15.09 -7.83
#